data_AF-A0A8T1NHE4-F1
#
_entry.id   AF-A0A8T1NHE4-F1
#
_cell.length_a   1.000
_cell.length_b   1.000
_cell.length_c   1.000
_cell.angle_alpha   90.00
_cell.angle_beta   90.00
_cell.angle_gamma   90.00
#
_symmetry.space_group_name_H-M   'P 1'
#
loop_
_entity.id
_entity.type
_entity.pdbx_description
1 polymer ?
#
loop_
_entity_poly.entity_id
_entity_poly.type
_entity_poly.pdbx_seq_one_letter_code
_entity_poly.pdbx_strand_id
1 'polypeptide(L)'
;MRQEQLIFIPAPGVSHLVSTLEFAKHLIARDDRILITIIYMKSPSTPLAELYTRSIADSQPRIQLVFLPRVDPPPSELLNSPENFIYAFVENHVPKIKETVRKIISSSSNSDSARVVALVLDFFCLSMIDVGTELGLPSYLFLTFNAGFLGFMLHLPTRHNQISTEFTDSDPELSIPGLSMQYLQVFCPHRCSTEMVATALSLSLLKSSEKPRES
;
A
#
# COMPACT_ATOMS: atom_id res chain seq x y z
N MET A 1 -20.28 -20.64 -9.99
CA MET A 1 -19.51 -20.32 -8.76
C MET A 1 -19.53 -18.82 -8.59
N ARG A 2 -19.73 -18.32 -7.37
CA ARG A 2 -19.74 -16.86 -7.10
C ARG A 2 -18.32 -16.31 -7.27
N GLN A 3 -18.18 -15.17 -7.93
CA GLN A 3 -16.88 -14.52 -8.11
C GLN A 3 -16.43 -13.82 -6.82
N GLU A 4 -15.13 -13.78 -6.61
CA GLU A 4 -14.48 -13.13 -5.47
C GLU A 4 -13.80 -11.86 -5.94
N GLN A 5 -14.26 -10.72 -5.45
CA GLN A 5 -13.76 -9.41 -5.83
C GLN A 5 -12.75 -8.92 -4.80
N LEU A 6 -11.55 -8.60 -5.26
CA LEU A 6 -10.50 -7.95 -4.47
C LEU A 6 -10.43 -6.48 -4.83
N ILE A 7 -10.23 -5.62 -3.84
CA ILE A 7 -10.03 -4.19 -4.05
C ILE A 7 -8.58 -3.84 -3.79
N PHE A 8 -7.87 -3.42 -4.83
CA PHE A 8 -6.47 -3.07 -4.80
C PHE A 8 -6.34 -1.54 -4.65
N ILE A 9 -5.50 -1.10 -3.72
CA ILE A 9 -5.27 0.32 -3.42
C ILE A 9 -3.75 0.59 -3.52
N PRO A 10 -3.23 0.88 -4.73
CA PRO A 10 -1.83 1.22 -4.92
C PRO A 10 -1.51 2.60 -4.36
N ALA A 11 -0.26 2.82 -3.95
CA ALA A 11 0.24 4.14 -3.62
C ALA A 11 0.25 5.08 -4.84
N PRO A 12 0.17 6.40 -4.65
CA PRO A 12 0.26 7.36 -5.75
C PRO A 12 1.66 7.32 -6.40
N GLY A 13 1.75 6.71 -7.58
CA GLY A 13 3.00 6.62 -8.33
C GLY A 13 2.91 5.63 -9.48
N VAL A 14 3.57 5.93 -10.61
CA VAL A 14 3.53 5.08 -11.81
C VAL A 14 4.08 3.68 -11.52
N SER A 15 5.21 3.59 -10.81
CA SER A 15 5.87 2.31 -10.49
C SER A 15 4.98 1.42 -9.61
N HIS A 16 4.32 1.98 -8.61
CA HIS A 16 3.40 1.26 -7.72
C HIS A 16 2.19 0.75 -8.49
N LEU A 17 1.60 1.60 -9.34
CA LEU A 17 0.44 1.25 -10.16
C LEU A 17 0.76 0.15 -11.18
N VAL A 18 1.87 0.27 -11.92
CA VAL A 18 2.28 -0.74 -12.91
C VAL A 18 2.52 -2.09 -12.23
N SER A 19 3.24 -2.10 -11.10
CA SER A 19 3.51 -3.34 -10.35
C SER A 19 2.21 -3.99 -9.85
N THR A 20 1.28 -3.18 -9.38
CA THR A 20 -0.05 -3.60 -8.91
C THR A 20 -0.89 -4.18 -10.05
N LEU A 21 -0.85 -3.56 -11.24
CA LEU A 21 -1.55 -4.05 -12.43
C LEU A 21 -0.98 -5.39 -12.91
N GLU A 22 0.35 -5.53 -12.95
CA GLU A 22 0.97 -6.80 -13.33
C GLU A 22 0.67 -7.89 -12.32
N PHE A 23 0.70 -7.60 -11.01
CA PHE A 23 0.28 -8.55 -9.99
C PHE A 23 -1.18 -8.96 -10.16
N ALA A 24 -2.08 -7.99 -10.39
CA ALA A 24 -3.49 -8.24 -10.66
C ALA A 24 -3.71 -9.17 -11.87
N LYS A 25 -3.01 -8.93 -12.99
CA LYS A 25 -3.05 -9.78 -14.19
C LYS A 25 -2.63 -11.22 -13.89
N HIS A 26 -1.54 -11.40 -13.15
CA HIS A 26 -1.06 -12.73 -12.77
C HIS A 26 -2.05 -13.45 -11.85
N LEU A 27 -2.72 -12.71 -10.95
CA LEU A 27 -3.69 -13.29 -10.03
C LEU A 27 -4.94 -13.78 -10.77
N ILE A 28 -5.52 -12.97 -11.66
CA ILE A 28 -6.69 -13.37 -12.43
C ILE A 28 -6.38 -14.50 -13.43
N ALA A 29 -5.15 -14.57 -13.95
CA ALA A 29 -4.71 -15.65 -14.82
C ALA A 29 -4.61 -17.01 -14.11
N ARG A 30 -4.49 -17.00 -12.77
CA ARG A 30 -4.40 -18.22 -11.95
C ARG A 30 -5.76 -18.72 -11.47
N ASP A 31 -6.74 -17.83 -11.30
CA ASP A 31 -8.06 -18.19 -10.83
C ASP A 31 -9.15 -17.37 -11.54
N ASP A 32 -10.01 -18.06 -12.28
CA ASP A 32 -11.10 -17.47 -13.06
C ASP A 32 -12.24 -16.90 -12.21
N ARG A 33 -12.26 -17.22 -10.91
CA ARG A 33 -13.24 -16.70 -9.96
C ARG A 33 -12.87 -15.31 -9.45
N ILE A 34 -11.62 -14.88 -9.63
CA ILE A 34 -11.15 -13.59 -9.12
C ILE A 34 -11.53 -12.46 -10.07
N LEU A 35 -12.15 -11.43 -9.48
CA LEU A 35 -12.32 -10.11 -10.06
C LEU A 35 -11.48 -9.10 -9.27
N ILE A 36 -10.97 -8.08 -9.95
CA ILE A 36 -10.13 -7.07 -9.31
C ILE A 36 -10.68 -5.69 -9.62
N THR A 37 -10.81 -4.86 -8.60
CA THR A 37 -11.04 -3.44 -8.73
C THR A 37 -9.83 -2.69 -8.20
N ILE A 38 -9.21 -1.84 -9.01
CA ILE A 38 -8.10 -0.98 -8.61
C ILE A 38 -8.63 0.43 -8.38
N ILE A 39 -8.51 0.93 -7.16
CA ILE A 39 -8.87 2.31 -6.81
C ILE A 39 -7.60 3.16 -6.93
N TYR A 40 -7.54 4.02 -7.94
CA TYR A 40 -6.36 4.85 -8.20
C TYR A 40 -6.56 6.29 -7.72
N MET A 41 -5.66 6.73 -6.83
CA MET A 41 -5.56 8.13 -6.40
C MET A 41 -4.83 8.95 -7.47
N LYS A 42 -5.54 9.85 -8.12
CA LYS A 42 -5.01 10.61 -9.26
C LYS A 42 -4.00 11.66 -8.80
N SER A 43 -2.71 11.39 -9.05
CA SER A 43 -1.66 12.39 -8.90
C SER A 43 -1.69 13.42 -10.04
N PRO A 44 -1.41 14.72 -9.79
CA PRO A 44 -1.40 15.76 -10.82
C PRO A 44 -0.35 15.54 -11.94
N SER A 45 0.66 14.70 -11.76
CA SER A 45 1.86 14.66 -12.61
C SER A 45 1.93 13.54 -13.67
N THR A 46 0.90 12.71 -13.90
CA THR A 46 1.11 11.49 -14.72
C THR A 46 0.00 11.16 -15.75
N PRO A 47 -0.09 11.89 -16.88
CA PRO A 47 -0.98 11.54 -18.00
C PRO A 47 -0.70 10.14 -18.59
N LEU A 48 0.58 9.72 -18.60
CA LEU A 48 1.00 8.43 -19.14
C LEU A 48 0.47 7.24 -18.33
N ALA A 49 0.35 7.40 -17.00
CA ALA A 49 -0.25 6.39 -16.13
C ALA A 49 -1.71 6.14 -16.48
N GLU A 50 -2.45 7.20 -16.84
CA GLU A 50 -3.86 7.11 -17.22
C GLU A 50 -4.05 6.39 -18.55
N LEU A 51 -3.17 6.63 -19.53
CA LEU A 51 -3.23 5.93 -20.82
C LEU A 51 -2.90 4.44 -20.66
N TYR A 52 -1.85 4.11 -19.91
CA TYR A 52 -1.47 2.72 -19.64
C TYR A 52 -2.55 1.97 -18.86
N THR A 53 -3.09 2.57 -17.80
CA THR A 53 -4.18 1.97 -17.01
C THR A 53 -5.43 1.74 -17.84
N ARG A 54 -5.88 2.72 -18.63
CA ARG A 54 -7.05 2.55 -19.51
C ARG A 54 -6.85 1.41 -20.50
N SER A 55 -5.69 1.31 -21.14
CA SER A 55 -5.39 0.20 -22.05
C SER A 55 -5.47 -1.17 -21.37
N ILE A 56 -5.06 -1.27 -20.10
CA ILE A 56 -5.19 -2.53 -19.34
C ILE A 56 -6.66 -2.81 -19.00
N ALA A 57 -7.43 -1.83 -18.51
CA ALA A 57 -8.86 -2.02 -18.26
C ALA A 57 -9.62 -2.46 -19.53
N ASP A 58 -9.29 -1.87 -20.68
CA ASP A 58 -9.93 -2.18 -21.96
C ASP A 58 -9.58 -3.59 -22.44
N SER A 59 -8.41 -4.11 -22.10
CA SER A 59 -7.95 -5.45 -22.51
C SER A 59 -8.27 -6.57 -21.51
N GLN A 60 -8.60 -6.23 -20.26
CA GLN A 60 -8.82 -7.19 -19.17
C GLN A 60 -10.18 -6.96 -18.50
N PRO A 61 -11.26 -7.63 -18.95
CA PRO A 61 -12.62 -7.39 -18.45
C PRO A 61 -12.81 -7.73 -16.97
N ARG A 62 -11.89 -8.50 -16.38
CA ARG A 62 -11.88 -8.86 -14.95
C ARG A 62 -11.12 -7.85 -14.07
N ILE A 63 -10.50 -6.83 -14.66
CA ILE A 63 -9.81 -5.74 -13.96
C ILE A 63 -10.57 -4.43 -14.22
N GLN A 64 -11.23 -3.92 -13.20
CA GLN A 64 -11.89 -2.62 -13.24
C GLN A 64 -11.01 -1.55 -12.61
N LEU A 65 -10.89 -0.40 -13.26
CA LEU A 65 -10.19 0.77 -12.71
C LEU A 65 -11.19 1.84 -12.27
N VAL A 66 -11.04 2.31 -11.03
CA VAL A 66 -11.83 3.37 -10.44
C VAL A 66 -10.91 4.54 -10.12
N PHE A 67 -11.08 5.63 -10.86
CA PHE A 67 -10.31 6.87 -10.65
C PHE A 67 -10.98 7.72 -9.59
N LEU A 68 -10.24 8.09 -8.55
CA LEU A 68 -10.73 9.05 -7.57
C LEU A 68 -10.59 10.48 -8.10
N PRO A 69 -11.52 11.38 -7.71
CA PRO A 69 -11.37 12.79 -8.01
C PRO A 69 -10.12 13.35 -7.34
N ARG A 70 -9.56 14.42 -7.93
CA ARG A 70 -8.44 15.14 -7.33
C ARG A 70 -8.88 15.74 -6.00
N VAL A 71 -8.01 15.63 -5.00
CA VAL A 71 -8.06 16.40 -3.75
C VAL A 71 -6.91 17.38 -3.73
N ASP A 72 -7.00 18.36 -2.83
CA ASP A 72 -5.95 19.35 -2.64
C ASP A 72 -4.63 18.67 -2.24
N PRO A 73 -3.52 19.08 -2.86
CA PRO A 73 -2.23 18.52 -2.52
C PRO A 73 -1.86 18.84 -1.07
N PRO A 74 -1.08 17.97 -0.40
CA PRO A 74 -0.49 18.29 0.88
C PRO A 74 0.34 19.58 0.84
N PRO A 75 0.57 20.21 2.00
CA PRO A 75 1.39 21.42 2.11
C PRO A 75 2.75 21.26 1.43
N SER A 76 3.21 22.29 0.72
CA SER A 76 4.44 22.23 -0.08
C SER A 76 5.70 22.03 0.78
N GLU A 77 5.65 22.35 2.08
CA GLU A 77 6.73 22.11 3.02
C GLU A 77 7.07 20.61 3.14
N LEU A 78 6.09 19.74 2.89
CA LEU A 78 6.28 18.28 2.91
C LEU A 78 7.07 17.77 1.70
N LEU A 79 7.26 18.56 0.63
CA LEU A 79 8.09 18.16 -0.52
C LEU A 79 9.55 17.89 -0.14
N ASN A 80 10.01 18.38 1.03
CA ASN A 80 11.34 18.09 1.56
C ASN A 80 11.49 16.63 2.06
N SER A 81 10.39 15.91 2.26
CA SER A 81 10.36 14.46 2.52
C SER A 81 9.31 13.82 1.61
N PRO A 82 9.74 13.23 0.47
CA PRO A 82 8.83 12.59 -0.48
C PRO A 82 7.89 11.57 0.17
N GLU A 83 8.36 10.84 1.18
CA GLU A 83 7.58 9.85 1.92
C GLU A 83 6.43 10.51 2.68
N ASN A 84 6.73 11.59 3.43
CA ASN A 84 5.70 12.31 4.19
C ASN A 84 4.67 12.97 3.28
N PHE A 85 5.11 13.47 2.13
CA PHE A 85 4.19 13.98 1.12
C PHE A 85 3.23 12.87 0.63
N ILE A 86 3.75 11.66 0.36
CA ILE A 86 2.93 10.53 -0.08
C ILE A 86 1.92 10.11 0.99
N TYR A 87 2.36 9.95 2.25
CA TYR A 87 1.45 9.59 3.35
C TYR A 87 0.36 10.65 3.54
N ALA A 88 0.72 11.93 3.65
CA ALA A 88 -0.26 13.01 3.77
C ALA A 88 -1.23 13.04 2.57
N PHE A 89 -0.74 12.75 1.36
CA PHE A 89 -1.59 12.64 0.19
C PHE A 89 -2.58 11.47 0.29
N VAL A 90 -2.12 10.30 0.76
CA VAL A 90 -2.97 9.13 0.99
C VAL A 90 -4.01 9.40 2.08
N GLU A 91 -3.62 10.04 3.19
CA GLU A 91 -4.53 10.43 4.29
C GLU A 91 -5.67 11.31 3.79
N ASN A 92 -5.37 12.29 2.94
CA ASN A 92 -6.40 13.15 2.33
C ASN A 92 -7.42 12.36 1.47
N HIS A 93 -7.06 11.17 1.00
CA HIS A 93 -7.95 10.30 0.21
C HIS A 93 -8.72 9.28 1.06
N VAL A 94 -8.35 9.03 2.32
CA VAL A 94 -9.00 8.01 3.18
C VAL A 94 -10.53 8.13 3.18
N PRO A 95 -11.14 9.32 3.39
CA PRO A 95 -12.60 9.42 3.41
C PRO A 95 -13.23 9.05 2.06
N LYS A 96 -12.57 9.39 0.95
CA LYS A 96 -13.08 9.16 -0.39
C LYS A 96 -12.92 7.70 -0.81
N ILE A 97 -11.82 7.06 -0.42
CA ILE A 97 -11.59 5.63 -0.61
C ILE A 97 -12.65 4.85 0.17
N LYS A 98 -12.84 5.15 1.45
CA LYS A 98 -13.86 4.51 2.30
C LYS A 98 -15.25 4.55 1.68
N GLU A 99 -15.65 5.72 1.18
CA GLU A 99 -16.94 5.87 0.51
C GLU A 99 -17.02 5.10 -0.81
N THR A 100 -15.93 5.07 -1.57
CA THR A 100 -15.85 4.29 -2.82
C THR A 100 -15.95 2.79 -2.55
N VAL A 101 -15.23 2.28 -1.54
CA VAL A 101 -15.28 0.88 -1.12
C VAL A 101 -16.69 0.51 -0.68
N ARG A 102 -17.37 1.33 0.13
CA ARG A 102 -18.78 1.09 0.50
C ARG A 102 -19.68 0.97 -0.71
N LYS A 103 -19.56 1.87 -1.68
CA LYS A 103 -20.36 1.82 -2.92
C LYS A 103 -20.13 0.53 -3.69
N ILE A 104 -18.87 0.09 -3.79
CA ILE A 104 -18.53 -1.19 -4.44
C ILE A 104 -19.18 -2.36 -3.69
N ILE A 105 -19.04 -2.42 -2.36
CA ILE A 105 -19.66 -3.47 -1.53
C ILE A 105 -21.19 -3.49 -1.74
N SER A 106 -21.86 -2.34 -1.67
CA SER A 106 -23.30 -2.24 -1.86
C SER A 106 -23.73 -2.69 -3.26
N SER A 107 -22.99 -2.30 -4.30
CA SER A 107 -23.29 -2.72 -5.68
C SER A 107 -23.08 -4.23 -5.89
N SER A 108 -22.03 -4.80 -5.30
CA SER A 108 -21.74 -6.23 -5.34
C SER A 108 -22.73 -7.05 -4.54
N SER A 109 -23.27 -6.51 -3.45
CA SER A 109 -24.26 -7.23 -2.61
C SER A 109 -25.61 -7.37 -3.30
N ASN A 110 -25.95 -6.43 -4.21
CA ASN A 110 -27.15 -6.49 -5.02
C ASN A 110 -27.02 -7.43 -6.24
N SER A 111 -25.83 -7.96 -6.50
CA SER A 111 -25.56 -8.89 -7.59
C SER A 111 -25.13 -10.24 -7.02
N ASP A 112 -25.88 -11.31 -7.30
CA ASP A 112 -25.48 -12.67 -6.91
C ASP A 112 -24.18 -13.15 -7.60
N SER A 113 -23.65 -12.36 -8.53
CA SER A 113 -22.48 -12.70 -9.35
C SER A 113 -21.15 -12.58 -8.60
N ALA A 114 -20.99 -11.60 -7.71
CA ALA A 114 -19.70 -11.28 -7.09
C ALA A 114 -19.82 -10.92 -5.59
N ARG A 115 -18.73 -11.06 -4.84
CA ARG A 115 -18.61 -10.60 -3.44
C ARG A 115 -17.27 -9.94 -3.23
N VAL A 116 -17.23 -8.76 -2.61
CA VAL A 116 -15.98 -8.18 -2.12
C VAL A 116 -15.43 -9.00 -0.95
N VAL A 117 -14.19 -9.48 -1.05
CA VAL A 117 -13.62 -10.43 -0.07
C VAL A 117 -12.44 -9.88 0.71
N ALA A 118 -11.68 -8.93 0.17
CA ALA A 118 -10.52 -8.35 0.84
C ALA A 118 -10.05 -7.04 0.18
N LEU A 119 -9.26 -6.28 0.94
CA LEU A 119 -8.44 -5.19 0.44
C LEU A 119 -6.99 -5.68 0.22
N VAL A 120 -6.35 -5.19 -0.84
CA VAL A 120 -4.92 -5.37 -1.10
C VAL A 120 -4.28 -3.99 -1.16
N LEU A 121 -3.45 -3.68 -0.18
CA LEU A 121 -2.93 -2.36 0.11
C LEU A 121 -1.46 -2.25 -0.27
N ASP A 122 -1.06 -1.10 -0.79
CA ASP A 122 0.35 -0.74 -0.87
C ASP A 122 0.91 -0.37 0.52
N PHE A 123 2.24 -0.39 0.66
CA PHE A 123 2.97 0.02 1.84
C PHE A 123 2.62 1.43 2.34
N PHE A 124 2.42 2.39 1.44
CA PHE A 124 2.04 3.74 1.85
C PHE A 124 0.56 3.89 2.19
N CYS A 125 -0.25 2.83 2.02
CA CYS A 125 -1.70 2.85 2.21
C CYS A 125 -2.15 2.11 3.47
N LEU A 126 -1.29 1.98 4.49
CA LEU A 126 -1.64 1.26 5.72
C LEU A 126 -2.80 1.88 6.50
N SER A 127 -3.07 3.18 6.36
CA SER A 127 -4.26 3.80 6.96
C SER A 127 -5.58 3.23 6.44
N MET A 128 -5.56 2.54 5.28
CA MET A 128 -6.72 1.83 4.78
C MET A 128 -7.01 0.52 5.53
N ILE A 129 -6.14 0.08 6.44
CA ILE A 129 -6.41 -1.06 7.32
C ILE A 129 -7.61 -0.76 8.21
N ASP A 130 -7.72 0.47 8.74
CA ASP A 130 -8.85 0.89 9.56
C ASP A 130 -10.14 0.90 8.72
N VAL A 131 -10.05 1.35 7.46
CA VAL A 131 -11.16 1.28 6.51
C VAL A 131 -11.62 -0.17 6.28
N GLY A 132 -10.68 -1.10 6.07
CA GLY A 132 -10.99 -2.52 5.94
C GLY A 132 -11.67 -3.07 7.18
N THR A 133 -11.11 -2.79 8.36
CA THR A 133 -11.62 -3.23 9.66
C THR A 133 -13.05 -2.74 9.90
N GLU A 134 -13.30 -1.45 9.68
CA GLU A 134 -14.64 -0.85 9.83
C GLU A 134 -15.67 -1.45 8.87
N LEU A 135 -15.24 -1.88 7.69
CA LEU A 135 -16.11 -2.48 6.66
C LEU A 135 -16.15 -4.01 6.74
N GLY A 136 -15.50 -4.62 7.75
CA GLY A 136 -15.46 -6.08 7.94
C GLY A 136 -14.68 -6.82 6.85
N LEU A 137 -13.72 -6.16 6.19
CA LEU A 137 -12.87 -6.74 5.16
C LEU A 137 -11.45 -6.98 5.69
N PRO A 138 -10.86 -8.16 5.46
CA PRO A 138 -9.44 -8.37 5.71
C PRO A 138 -8.60 -7.52 4.75
N SER A 139 -7.44 -7.09 5.23
CA SER A 139 -6.47 -6.29 4.47
C SER A 139 -5.16 -7.05 4.31
N TYR A 140 -4.70 -7.18 3.08
CA TYR A 140 -3.41 -7.77 2.72
C TYR A 140 -2.45 -6.70 2.25
N LEU A 141 -1.17 -6.84 2.57
CA LEU A 141 -0.13 -5.92 2.12
C LEU A 141 0.57 -6.47 0.87
N PHE A 142 0.56 -5.68 -0.21
CA PHE A 142 1.39 -5.92 -1.40
C PHE A 142 2.58 -4.95 -1.38
N LEU A 143 3.76 -5.51 -1.08
CA LEU A 143 5.00 -4.74 -1.02
C LEU A 143 5.65 -4.69 -2.41
N THR A 144 5.75 -3.50 -2.98
CA THR A 144 6.46 -3.26 -4.26
C THR A 144 7.97 -3.09 -4.09
N PHE A 145 8.45 -3.16 -2.85
CA PHE A 145 9.87 -3.08 -2.47
C PHE A 145 10.51 -4.46 -2.35
N ASN A 146 11.84 -4.49 -2.32
CA ASN A 146 12.58 -5.73 -2.11
C ASN A 146 12.51 -6.21 -0.64
N ALA A 147 12.88 -7.47 -0.41
CA ALA A 147 12.89 -8.07 0.91
C ALA A 147 13.86 -7.38 1.89
N GLY A 148 14.90 -6.72 1.38
CA GLY A 148 15.83 -5.94 2.18
C GLY A 148 15.19 -4.70 2.79
N PHE A 149 14.39 -3.96 2.03
CA PHE A 149 13.60 -2.86 2.56
C PHE A 149 12.64 -3.34 3.65
N LEU A 150 11.95 -4.46 3.44
CA LEU A 150 11.10 -5.05 4.47
C LEU A 150 11.87 -5.42 5.74
N GLY A 151 13.04 -6.05 5.58
CA GLY A 151 13.92 -6.39 6.70
C GLY A 151 14.37 -5.15 7.48
N PHE A 152 14.71 -4.08 6.76
CA PHE A 152 15.01 -2.78 7.35
C PHE A 152 13.83 -2.20 8.13
N MET A 153 12.64 -2.14 7.53
CA MET A 153 11.44 -1.63 8.18
C MET A 153 11.11 -2.42 9.45
N LEU A 154 11.20 -3.75 9.42
CA LEU A 154 10.96 -4.59 10.59
C LEU A 154 12.01 -4.42 11.70
N HIS A 155 13.20 -3.93 11.37
CA HIS A 155 14.27 -3.69 12.34
C HIS A 155 14.20 -2.31 13.00
N LEU A 156 13.56 -1.33 12.36
CA LEU A 156 13.46 0.05 12.88
C LEU A 156 12.92 0.13 14.32
N PRO A 157 11.90 -0.63 14.75
CA PRO A 157 11.42 -0.58 16.14
C PRO A 157 12.47 -1.04 17.16
N THR A 158 13.23 -2.09 16.83
CA THR A 158 14.31 -2.57 17.68
C THR A 158 15.40 -1.50 17.82
N ARG A 159 15.81 -0.90 16.70
CA ARG A 159 16.77 0.21 16.69
C ARG A 159 16.26 1.40 17.50
N HIS A 160 15.01 1.80 17.32
CA HIS A 160 14.39 2.92 18.03
C HIS A 160 14.49 2.76 19.55
N ASN A 161 14.26 1.54 20.05
CA ASN A 161 14.35 1.23 21.47
C ASN A 161 15.80 1.13 22.00
N GLN A 162 16.77 0.78 21.14
CA GLN A 162 18.15 0.50 21.55
C GLN A 162 19.12 1.66 21.37
N ILE A 163 18.91 2.49 20.33
CA ILE A 163 19.84 3.53 19.92
C ILE A 163 19.15 4.90 19.98
N SER A 164 18.29 5.19 19.01
CA SER A 164 17.63 6.49 18.87
C SER A 164 16.53 6.44 17.80
N THR A 165 15.62 7.42 17.85
CA THR A 165 14.68 7.77 16.77
C THR A 165 15.40 8.23 15.51
N GLU A 166 16.42 9.07 15.66
CA GLU A 166 17.09 9.75 14.56
C GLU A 166 18.32 8.98 14.11
N PHE A 167 18.61 9.03 12.81
CA PHE A 167 19.83 8.49 12.25
C PHE A 167 20.93 9.55 12.32
N THR A 168 22.09 9.16 12.85
CA THR A 168 23.27 10.04 12.89
C THR A 168 24.45 9.37 12.20
N ASP A 169 25.37 10.16 11.65
CA ASP A 169 26.60 9.64 11.03
C ASP A 169 27.49 8.89 12.05
N SER A 170 27.21 9.02 13.34
CA SER A 170 27.89 8.32 14.43
C SER A 170 27.25 6.99 14.82
N ASP A 171 26.12 6.64 14.20
CA ASP A 171 25.41 5.41 14.51
C ASP A 171 26.23 4.18 14.05
N PRO A 172 26.22 3.10 14.85
CA PRO A 172 26.88 1.86 14.45
C PRO A 172 26.22 1.30 13.18
N GLU A 173 27.02 0.63 12.35
CA GLU A 173 26.52 -0.05 11.17
C GLU A 173 25.35 -0.99 11.53
N LEU A 174 24.24 -0.83 10.81
CA LEU A 174 23.03 -1.62 11.00
C LEU A 174 23.24 -3.04 10.49
N SER A 175 23.60 -3.94 11.41
CA SER A 175 23.64 -5.37 11.14
C SER A 175 22.23 -5.95 11.13
N ILE A 176 21.52 -5.84 10.00
CA ILE A 176 20.22 -6.50 9.81
C ILE A 176 20.46 -7.90 9.23
N PRO A 177 20.03 -8.98 9.91
CA PRO A 177 20.19 -10.33 9.40
C PRO A 177 19.62 -10.48 7.98
N GLY A 178 20.47 -10.92 7.03
CA GLY A 178 20.07 -11.14 5.63
C GLY A 178 20.23 -9.94 4.69
N LEU A 179 20.77 -8.81 5.16
CA LEU A 179 21.08 -7.63 4.35
C LEU A 179 22.59 -7.37 4.30
N SER A 180 23.17 -7.23 3.10
CA SER A 180 24.52 -6.69 2.93
C SER A 180 24.47 -5.16 2.91
N MET A 181 25.33 -4.53 3.71
CA MET A 181 25.30 -3.09 4.03
C MET A 181 25.48 -2.13 2.85
N GLN A 182 25.94 -2.60 1.68
CA GLN A 182 26.17 -1.75 0.50
C GLN A 182 24.90 -1.08 -0.04
N TYR A 183 23.69 -1.50 0.37
CA TYR A 183 22.43 -0.97 -0.14
C TYR A 183 21.73 0.05 0.76
N LEU A 184 22.13 0.20 2.03
CA LEU A 184 21.42 1.05 3.01
C LEU A 184 21.75 2.54 2.89
N GLN A 185 22.99 2.89 2.49
CA GLN A 185 23.41 4.30 2.31
C GLN A 185 22.64 5.02 1.19
N VAL A 186 22.07 4.29 0.23
CA VAL A 186 21.26 4.88 -0.86
C VAL A 186 19.84 5.20 -0.42
N PHE A 187 19.30 4.48 0.58
CA PHE A 187 17.91 4.63 1.05
C PHE A 187 17.76 5.64 2.19
N CYS A 188 18.83 5.94 2.92
CA CYS A 188 18.76 6.83 4.06
C CYS A 188 19.94 7.81 4.03
N PRO A 189 19.93 8.84 3.16
CA PRO A 189 21.04 9.77 3.14
C PRO A 189 21.09 10.54 4.46
N HIS A 190 19.97 11.05 5.00
CA HIS A 190 20.02 11.88 6.23
C HIS A 190 18.74 11.93 7.10
N ARG A 191 17.72 11.10 6.88
CA ARG A 191 16.48 11.09 7.72
C ARG A 191 15.58 9.91 7.35
N CYS A 192 15.36 8.96 8.27
CA CYS A 192 14.16 8.14 8.21
C CYS A 192 13.01 9.01 8.73
N SER A 193 11.94 9.18 7.96
CA SER A 193 10.84 10.04 8.41
C SER A 193 10.14 9.41 9.62
N THR A 194 9.57 10.26 10.49
CA THR A 194 8.76 9.81 11.64
C THR A 194 7.63 8.89 11.21
N GLU A 195 7.07 9.11 10.02
CA GLU A 195 5.99 8.29 9.47
C GLU A 195 6.49 6.91 9.02
N MET A 196 7.70 6.80 8.46
CA MET A 196 8.30 5.49 8.19
C MET A 196 8.49 4.68 9.49
N VAL A 197 8.95 5.32 10.57
CA VAL A 197 9.12 4.64 11.86
C VAL A 197 7.77 4.22 12.44
N ALA A 198 6.75 5.07 12.34
CA ALA A 198 5.37 4.74 12.73
C ALA A 198 4.83 3.55 11.92
N THR A 199 5.03 3.53 10.61
CA THR A 199 4.66 2.42 9.73
C THR A 199 5.39 1.12 10.11
N ALA A 200 6.69 1.18 10.40
CA ALA A 200 7.46 0.03 10.88
C ALA A 200 6.93 -0.55 12.20
N LEU A 201 6.53 0.33 13.13
CA LEU A 201 5.88 -0.07 14.38
C LEU A 201 4.54 -0.76 14.11
N SER A 202 3.70 -0.18 13.23
CA SER A 202 2.42 -0.78 12.82
C SER A 202 2.60 -2.15 12.17
N LEU A 203 3.60 -2.32 11.30
CA LEU A 203 3.93 -3.62 10.72
C LEU A 203 4.36 -4.65 11.77
N SER A 204 5.09 -4.21 12.79
CA SER A 204 5.52 -5.09 13.89
C SER A 204 4.35 -5.50 14.78
N LEU A 205 3.37 -4.62 14.97
CA LEU A 205 2.11 -4.93 15.67
C LEU A 205 1.25 -5.91 14.86
N LEU A 206 1.13 -5.74 13.55
CA LEU A 206 0.44 -6.69 12.66
C LEU A 206 1.08 -8.09 12.73
N LYS A 207 2.41 -8.16 12.72
CA LYS A 207 3.12 -9.44 12.89
C LYS A 207 2.87 -10.08 14.26
N SER A 208 2.65 -9.28 15.30
CA SER A 208 2.41 -9.77 16.66
C SER A 208 0.98 -10.27 16.85
N SER A 209 0.00 -9.72 16.13
CA SER A 209 -1.40 -10.17 16.17
C SER A 209 -1.66 -11.46 15.40
N GLU A 210 -0.79 -11.83 14.45
CA GLU A 210 -0.85 -13.11 13.71
C GLU A 210 -0.24 -14.30 14.46
N LYS A 211 0.37 -14.12 15.64
CA LYS A 211 0.83 -15.27 16.44
C LYS A 211 -0.39 -16.11 16.86
N PRO A 212 -0.43 -17.42 16.57
CA PRO A 212 -1.47 -18.28 17.09
C PRO A 212 -1.44 -18.22 18.62
N ARG A 213 -2.62 -18.13 19.25
CA ARG A 213 -2.72 -18.47 20.68
C ARG A 213 -2.24 -19.91 20.80
N GLU A 214 -1.06 -20.11 21.36
CA GLU A 214 -0.62 -21.43 21.77
C GLU A 214 -1.69 -21.97 22.74
N SER A 215 -2.36 -23.03 22.31
CA SER A 215 -3.32 -23.82 23.09
C SER A 215 -2.60 -24.98 23.75
#